data_AF-A0A2G2KK61-F1
#
_entry.id   AF-A0A2G2KK61-F1
#
_cell.length_a   1.000
_cell.length_b   1.000
_cell.length_c   1.000
_cell.angle_alpha   90.00
_cell.angle_beta   90.00
_cell.angle_gamma   90.00
#
_symmetry.space_group_name_H-M   'P 1'
#
loop_
_entity.id
_entity.type
_entity.pdbx_description
1 polymer ?
#
loop_
_entity_poly.entity_id
_entity_poly.type
_entity_poly.pdbx_seq_one_letter_code
_entity_poly.pdbx_strand_id
1 'polypeptide(L)'
;MGEIENLILRILESTSIDEKTRLGKETVESFKSFNSVNDIPIAIQLNLSLRLRDAIDNFVIQDNLTSRKTLENFFLSTNFDLHESS
;
A
#
# COMPACT_ATOMS: atom_id res chain seq x y z
N MET A 1 14.96 -1.28 -0.82
CA MET A 1 13.56 -1.38 -1.27
C MET A 1 12.84 -2.28 -0.29
N GLY A 2 11.91 -1.72 0.47
CA GLY A 2 11.13 -2.44 1.47
C GLY A 2 10.19 -3.47 0.83
N GLU A 3 9.82 -4.49 1.58
CA GLU A 3 8.94 -5.57 1.10
C GLU A 3 7.59 -5.04 0.57
N ILE A 4 7.02 -4.05 1.26
CA ILE A 4 5.76 -3.38 0.91
C ILE A 4 5.87 -2.62 -0.42
N GLU A 5 7.00 -1.93 -0.63
CA GLU A 5 7.29 -1.20 -1.88
C GLU A 5 7.31 -2.14 -3.09
N ASN A 6 7.96 -3.30 -2.93
CA ASN A 6 8.03 -4.30 -3.98
C ASN A 6 6.64 -4.90 -4.29
N LEU A 7 5.81 -5.12 -3.26
CA LEU A 7 4.44 -5.58 -3.47
C LEU A 7 3.58 -4.56 -4.22
N ILE A 8 3.68 -3.27 -3.88
CA ILE A 8 2.97 -2.20 -4.60
C ILE A 8 3.41 -2.12 -6.07
N LEU A 9 4.72 -2.20 -6.34
CA LEU A 9 5.24 -2.22 -7.71
C LEU A 9 4.65 -3.38 -8.53
N ARG A 10 4.65 -4.59 -7.95
CA ARG A 10 4.10 -5.79 -8.59
C ARG A 10 2.60 -5.68 -8.86
N ILE A 11 1.84 -4.98 -8.00
CA ILE A 11 0.42 -4.69 -8.25
C ILE A 11 0.28 -3.79 -9.48
N LEU A 12 1.07 -2.71 -9.57
CA LEU A 12 1.03 -1.74 -10.66
C LEU A 12 1.43 -2.32 -12.03
N GLU A 13 2.32 -3.32 -12.01
CA GLU A 13 2.82 -4.01 -13.21
C GLU A 13 1.92 -5.19 -13.63
N SER A 14 1.17 -5.78 -12.70
CA SER A 14 0.31 -6.93 -13.03
C SER A 14 -0.84 -6.51 -13.95
N THR A 15 -1.20 -7.40 -14.89
CA THR A 15 -2.39 -7.27 -15.75
C THR A 15 -3.53 -8.17 -15.30
N SER A 16 -3.31 -9.01 -14.26
CA SER A 16 -4.29 -9.97 -13.75
C SER A 16 -5.00 -9.43 -12.52
N ILE A 17 -6.34 -9.37 -12.56
CA ILE A 17 -7.17 -8.95 -11.42
C ILE A 17 -6.95 -9.87 -10.21
N ASP A 18 -6.84 -11.18 -10.43
CA ASP A 18 -6.63 -12.15 -9.37
C ASP A 18 -5.27 -11.96 -8.69
N GLU A 19 -4.24 -11.68 -9.48
CA GLU A 19 -2.89 -11.44 -8.96
C GLU A 19 -2.83 -10.11 -8.19
N LYS A 20 -3.39 -9.02 -8.74
CA LYS A 20 -3.49 -7.74 -8.03
C LYS A 20 -4.24 -7.87 -6.71
N THR A 21 -5.33 -8.64 -6.68
CA THR A 21 -6.11 -8.90 -5.47
C THR A 21 -5.30 -9.66 -4.43
N ARG A 22 -4.57 -10.71 -4.85
CA ARG A 22 -3.71 -11.50 -3.96
C ARG A 22 -2.59 -10.63 -3.37
N LEU A 23 -1.86 -9.92 -4.24
CA LEU A 23 -0.79 -9.01 -3.83
C LEU A 23 -1.31 -7.87 -2.96
N GLY A 24 -2.51 -7.36 -3.23
CA GLY A 24 -3.14 -6.31 -2.43
C GLY A 24 -3.38 -6.74 -0.98
N LYS A 25 -3.88 -7.96 -0.78
CA LYS A 25 -4.04 -8.54 0.57
C LYS A 25 -2.68 -8.70 1.26
N GLU A 26 -1.69 -9.22 0.56
CA GLU A 26 -0.32 -9.39 1.07
C GLU A 26 0.28 -8.04 1.50
N THR A 27 0.11 -6.99 0.68
CA THR A 27 0.59 -5.63 0.96
C THR A 27 -0.03 -5.05 2.22
N VAL A 28 -1.36 -5.19 2.38
CA VAL A 28 -2.08 -4.67 3.56
C VAL A 28 -1.66 -5.39 4.84
N GLU A 29 -1.47 -6.70 4.81
CA GLU A 29 -1.00 -7.46 5.98
C GLU A 29 0.44 -7.08 6.35
N SER A 30 1.35 -7.01 5.38
CA SER A 30 2.73 -6.56 5.63
C SER A 30 2.79 -5.14 6.19
N PHE A 31 1.94 -4.23 5.70
CA PHE A 31 1.84 -2.86 6.20
C PHE A 31 1.32 -2.78 7.64
N LYS A 32 0.32 -3.60 8.00
CA LYS A 32 -0.13 -3.70 9.41
C LYS A 32 0.99 -4.19 10.31
N SER A 33 1.69 -5.27 9.93
CA SER A 33 2.79 -5.83 10.71
C SER A 33 3.92 -4.81 10.89
N PHE A 34 4.30 -4.10 9.84
CA PHE A 34 5.33 -3.06 9.89
C PHE A 34 4.95 -1.94 10.87
N ASN A 35 3.73 -1.42 10.82
CA ASN A 35 3.30 -0.36 11.73
C ASN A 35 3.27 -0.81 13.20
N SER A 36 2.96 -2.09 13.46
CA SER A 36 2.97 -2.65 14.81
C SER A 36 4.38 -2.74 15.40
N VAL A 37 5.42 -2.86 14.57
CA VAL A 37 6.82 -2.97 15.02
C VAL A 37 7.41 -1.59 15.34
N ASN A 38 6.84 -0.51 14.79
CA ASN A 38 7.36 0.85 14.92
C ASN A 38 6.59 1.72 15.93
N ASP A 39 5.83 1.10 16.86
CA ASP A 39 5.05 1.78 17.90
C ASP A 39 4.12 2.91 17.40
N ILE A 40 3.68 2.82 16.13
CA ILE A 40 2.74 3.79 15.56
C ILE A 40 1.41 3.68 16.33
N PRO A 41 0.81 4.81 16.77
CA PRO A 41 -0.48 4.78 17.44
C PRO A 41 -1.53 4.00 16.64
N ILE A 42 -2.23 3.08 17.29
CA ILE A 42 -3.16 2.13 16.66
C ILE A 42 -4.19 2.81 15.75
N ALA A 43 -4.69 4.00 16.13
CA ALA A 43 -5.62 4.76 15.31
C ALA A 43 -5.02 5.24 13.98
N ILE A 44 -3.74 5.63 13.99
CA ILE A 44 -2.98 6.04 12.79
C ILE A 44 -2.71 4.81 11.92
N GLN A 45 -2.25 3.70 12.52
CA GLN A 45 -2.04 2.43 11.84
C GLN A 45 -3.30 1.94 11.10
N LEU A 46 -4.45 1.94 11.78
CA LEU A 46 -5.74 1.57 11.19
C LEU A 46 -6.11 2.48 10.03
N ASN A 47 -5.99 3.80 10.21
CA ASN A 47 -6.32 4.76 9.16
C ASN A 47 -5.46 4.57 7.90
N LEU A 48 -4.15 4.44 8.08
CA LEU A 48 -3.22 4.23 6.97
C LEU A 48 -3.46 2.88 6.27
N SER A 49 -3.71 1.82 7.03
CA SER A 49 -4.02 0.49 6.46
C SER A 49 -5.31 0.49 5.65
N LEU A 50 -6.34 1.21 6.12
CA LEU A 50 -7.60 1.37 5.39
C LEU A 50 -7.39 2.15 4.09
N ARG A 51 -6.66 3.27 4.14
CA ARG A 51 -6.35 4.08 2.96
C ARG A 51 -5.57 3.30 1.91
N LEU A 52 -4.59 2.48 2.34
CA LEU A 52 -3.83 1.60 1.45
C LEU A 52 -4.74 0.59 0.76
N ARG A 53 -5.58 -0.10 1.53
CA ARG A 53 -6.53 -1.08 0.99
C ARG A 53 -7.46 -0.43 -0.02
N ASP A 54 -8.05 0.72 0.32
CA ASP A 54 -8.99 1.40 -0.56
C ASP A 54 -8.31 1.88 -1.87
N ALA A 55 -7.04 2.30 -1.81
CA ALA A 55 -6.26 2.64 -3.00
C ALA A 55 -6.01 1.42 -3.90
N ILE A 56 -5.64 0.28 -3.31
CA ILE A 56 -5.43 -0.99 -4.02
C ILE A 56 -6.75 -1.47 -4.64
N ASP A 57 -7.84 -1.52 -3.88
CA ASP A 57 -9.13 -1.99 -4.36
C ASP A 57 -9.65 -1.12 -5.52
N ASN A 58 -9.51 0.20 -5.41
CA ASN A 58 -9.86 1.11 -6.50
C ASN A 58 -8.99 0.88 -7.75
N PHE A 59 -7.70 0.58 -7.58
CA PHE A 59 -6.82 0.24 -8.69
C PHE A 59 -7.19 -1.10 -9.34
N VAL A 60 -7.50 -2.11 -8.54
CA VAL A 60 -7.94 -3.44 -9.02
C VAL A 60 -9.21 -3.33 -9.85
N ILE A 61 -10.20 -2.55 -9.39
CA ILE A 61 -11.51 -2.43 -10.04
C ILE A 61 -11.44 -1.62 -11.34
N GLN A 62 -10.71 -0.50 -11.32
CA GLN A 62 -10.80 0.48 -12.41
C GLN A 62 -9.58 0.54 -13.33
N ASP A 63 -8.40 0.17 -12.83
CA ASP A 63 -7.09 0.25 -13.53
C ASP A 63 -6.97 1.39 -14.54
N ASN A 64 -7.14 2.62 -14.06
CA ASN A 64 -7.06 3.82 -14.86
C ASN A 64 -5.97 4.76 -14.32
N LEU A 65 -5.70 5.84 -15.06
CA LEU A 65 -4.63 6.78 -14.71
C LEU A 65 -4.81 7.36 -13.28
N THR A 66 -6.04 7.58 -12.85
CA THR A 66 -6.36 8.16 -11.53
C THR A 66 -6.12 7.16 -10.41
N SER A 67 -6.61 5.92 -10.56
CA SER A 67 -6.43 4.88 -9.55
C SER A 67 -4.95 4.46 -9.43
N ARG A 68 -4.24 4.43 -10.57
CA ARG A 68 -2.79 4.21 -10.62
C ARG A 68 -2.02 5.30 -9.86
N LYS A 69 -2.27 6.58 -10.18
CA LYS A 69 -1.62 7.71 -9.48
C LYS A 69 -1.93 7.74 -7.99
N THR A 70 -3.14 7.36 -7.59
CA THR A 70 -3.52 7.27 -6.17
C THR A 70 -2.65 6.24 -5.44
N LEU A 71 -2.43 5.07 -6.04
CA LEU A 71 -1.60 4.01 -5.47
C LEU A 71 -0.10 4.38 -5.48
N GLU A 72 0.39 4.98 -6.57
CA GLU A 72 1.76 5.51 -6.66
C GLU A 72 2.03 6.62 -5.64
N ASN A 73 1.07 7.51 -5.41
CA ASN A 73 1.21 8.56 -4.39
C ASN A 73 1.29 7.96 -2.99
N PHE A 74 0.59 6.85 -2.71
CA PHE A 74 0.70 6.17 -1.42
C PHE A 74 2.12 5.60 -1.21
N PHE A 75 2.71 5.03 -2.26
CA PHE A 75 4.10 4.57 -2.30
C PHE A 75 5.11 5.71 -2.06
N LEU A 76 4.86 6.89 -2.63
CA LEU A 76 5.73 8.06 -2.45
C LEU A 76 5.55 8.75 -1.09
N SER A 77 4.34 8.82 -0.55
CA SER A 77 4.06 9.48 0.72
C SER A 77 4.55 8.68 1.92
N THR A 78 4.44 7.35 1.87
CA THR A 78 4.94 6.47 2.95
C THR A 78 6.46 6.43 3.03
N ASN A 79 7.17 6.81 1.96
CA ASN A 79 8.61 7.02 1.98
C ASN A 79 9.04 8.27 2.76
N PHE A 80 8.16 9.27 2.92
CA PHE A 80 8.47 10.50 3.65
C PHE A 80 8.23 10.37 5.16
N ASP A 81 7.13 9.74 5.59
CA ASP A 81 6.81 9.61 7.03
C ASP A 81 7.79 8.67 7.79
N LEU A 82 8.43 7.73 7.09
CA LEU A 82 9.35 6.77 7.71
C LEU A 82 10.79 7.26 7.84
N HIS A 83 11.17 8.27 7.05
CA HIS A 83 12.51 8.83 7.10
C HIS A 83 12.65 9.98 8.11
N GLU A 84 11.56 10.67 8.49
CA GLU A 84 11.59 11.71 9.52
C GLU A 84 11.60 11.16 10.96
N SER A 85 11.38 9.85 11.14
CA SER A 85 11.38 9.19 12.46
C SER A 85 12.72 8.50 12.80
N SER A 86 13.79 8.76 12.04
CA SER A 86 15.14 8.17 12.23
C SER A 86 16.14 9.13 12.87
#